data_AF-A0A7V6D4B8-F1
#
_entry.id   AF-A0A7V6D4B8-F1
#
_cell.length_a   1.000
_cell.length_b   1.000
_cell.length_c   1.000
_cell.angle_alpha   90.00
_cell.angle_beta   90.00
_cell.angle_gamma   90.00
#
_symmetry.space_group_name_H-M   'P 1'
#
loop_
_entity.id
_entity.type
_entity.pdbx_description
1 polymer ?
#
loop_
_entity_poly.entity_id
_entity_poly.type
_entity_poly.pdbx_seq_one_letter_code
_entity_poly.pdbx_strand_id
1 'polypeptide(L)'
;MERRRSSSMVWALALILLGVALLVVQLVPGLAVWVSNGRGWPLIVVGVGVFLLVIGLAAGAPGMAVPACIVGGIGALLYWQNLTGNWASWAYAWTLIPAFVGVGLIVAGLLTGNWREVRAGLWQVLIGLILFGIFASFLGGLGLLGLYWPLLLIGLGLLLMARALVWPRPGRGEPAAAGPTGRHLGRAARQRRREWAQEAREAAVPLGDAGRARIRIRHGAGRLEVRGGAAPGQLVGGSFAGGLDVRTQRQGDLLDVEMRTPAQGWPLPWDWAGTLDWSCRLTDQVPLELDLEAGANETQI
;
A
#
# COMPACT_ATOMS: atom_id res chain seq x y z
N MET A 1 -17.41 -11.34 -21.92
CA MET A 1 -18.39 -10.46 -21.25
C MET A 1 -18.48 -10.73 -19.72
N GLU A 2 -17.40 -11.17 -19.06
CA GLU A 2 -17.49 -11.81 -17.72
C GLU A 2 -17.32 -10.91 -16.47
N ARG A 3 -17.02 -9.59 -16.61
CA ARG A 3 -16.64 -8.75 -15.44
C ARG A 3 -17.79 -8.11 -14.65
N ARG A 4 -19.06 -8.25 -15.07
CA ARG A 4 -20.20 -7.56 -14.41
C ARG A 4 -20.93 -8.39 -13.33
N ARG A 5 -20.67 -9.69 -13.21
CA ARG A 5 -21.42 -10.58 -12.30
C ARG A 5 -20.90 -10.58 -10.85
N SER A 6 -19.63 -10.22 -10.62
CA SER A 6 -19.04 -10.23 -9.27
C SER A 6 -19.45 -9.02 -8.43
N SER A 7 -19.64 -7.84 -9.05
CA SER A 7 -20.03 -6.64 -8.32
C SER A 7 -21.43 -6.75 -7.71
N SER A 8 -22.41 -7.29 -8.45
CA SER A 8 -23.77 -7.45 -7.94
C SER A 8 -23.87 -8.46 -6.80
N MET A 9 -23.01 -9.49 -6.79
CA MET A 9 -23.02 -10.54 -5.78
C MET A 9 -22.44 -10.05 -4.44
N VAL A 10 -21.38 -9.25 -4.49
CA VAL A 10 -20.80 -8.59 -3.29
C VAL A 10 -21.81 -7.63 -2.67
N TRP A 11 -22.49 -6.82 -3.49
CA TRP A 11 -23.54 -5.92 -3.02
C TRP A 11 -24.76 -6.67 -2.47
N ALA A 12 -25.19 -7.76 -3.10
CA ALA A 12 -26.28 -8.60 -2.59
C ALA A 12 -25.93 -9.20 -1.22
N LEU A 13 -24.72 -9.73 -1.06
CA LEU A 13 -24.26 -10.28 0.22
C LEU A 13 -24.15 -9.20 1.29
N ALA A 14 -23.63 -8.02 0.95
CA ALA A 14 -23.58 -6.87 1.86
C ALA A 14 -24.97 -6.49 2.36
N LEU A 15 -25.97 -6.43 1.48
CA LEU A 15 -27.35 -6.14 1.83
C LEU A 15 -27.98 -7.22 2.71
N ILE A 16 -27.72 -8.50 2.43
CA ILE A 16 -28.21 -9.62 3.25
C ILE A 16 -27.63 -9.53 4.66
N LEU A 17 -26.30 -9.37 4.78
CA LEU A 17 -25.63 -9.29 6.08
C LEU A 17 -26.08 -8.06 6.87
N LEU A 18 -26.27 -6.91 6.21
CA LEU A 18 -26.80 -5.71 6.83
C LEU A 18 -28.25 -5.93 7.30
N GLY A 19 -29.09 -6.54 6.48
CA GLY A 19 -30.47 -6.88 6.81
C GLY A 19 -30.56 -7.83 8.01
N VAL A 20 -29.71 -8.86 8.06
CA VAL A 20 -29.60 -9.78 9.21
C VAL A 20 -29.17 -9.03 10.47
N ALA A 21 -28.17 -8.15 10.38
CA ALA A 21 -27.71 -7.37 11.53
C ALA A 21 -28.83 -6.48 12.11
N LEU A 22 -29.59 -5.80 11.24
CA LEU A 22 -30.74 -4.99 11.66
C LEU A 22 -31.88 -5.84 12.24
N LEU A 23 -32.15 -7.00 11.65
CA LEU A 23 -33.17 -7.93 12.11
C LEU A 23 -32.85 -8.46 13.52
N VAL A 24 -31.58 -8.80 13.79
CA VAL A 24 -31.13 -9.25 15.12
C VAL A 24 -31.34 -8.17 16.18
N VAL A 25 -31.02 -6.90 15.87
CA VAL A 25 -31.26 -5.79 16.79
C VAL A 25 -32.75 -5.58 17.08
N GLN A 26 -33.62 -5.79 16.09
CA GLN A 26 -35.07 -5.68 16.27
C GLN A 26 -35.68 -6.87 17.04
N LEU A 27 -35.18 -8.09 16.81
CA LEU A 27 -35.70 -9.32 17.43
C LEU A 27 -35.27 -9.50 18.88
N VAL A 28 -34.17 -8.88 19.30
CA VAL A 28 -33.61 -9.03 20.65
C VAL A 28 -33.77 -7.73 21.43
N PRO A 29 -34.85 -7.58 22.24
CA PRO A 29 -35.10 -6.37 23.01
C PRO A 29 -33.93 -5.98 23.92
N GLY A 30 -33.21 -6.98 24.44
CA GLY A 30 -32.01 -6.75 25.27
C GLY A 30 -30.88 -6.05 24.50
N LEU A 31 -30.69 -6.35 23.22
CA LEU A 31 -29.71 -5.67 22.36
C LEU A 31 -30.17 -4.25 22.00
N ALA A 32 -31.46 -4.07 21.68
CA ALA A 32 -32.02 -2.76 21.39
C ALA A 32 -31.85 -1.79 22.57
N VAL A 33 -32.19 -2.24 23.79
CA VAL A 33 -32.00 -1.47 25.03
C VAL A 33 -30.52 -1.19 25.28
N TRP A 34 -29.64 -2.16 25.04
CA TRP A 34 -28.21 -1.99 25.29
C TRP A 34 -27.54 -1.02 24.31
N VAL A 35 -27.99 -0.98 23.05
CA VAL A 35 -27.59 0.03 22.05
C VAL A 35 -28.12 1.41 22.44
N SER A 36 -29.37 1.52 22.90
CA SER A 36 -29.96 2.81 23.30
C SER A 36 -29.38 3.38 24.59
N ASN A 37 -28.82 2.54 25.47
CA ASN A 37 -28.29 2.95 26.77
C ASN A 37 -26.92 3.67 26.71
N GLY A 38 -26.46 4.10 25.53
CA GLY A 38 -25.19 4.83 25.34
C GLY A 38 -23.92 4.00 25.55
N ARG A 39 -24.02 2.77 26.05
CA ARG A 39 -22.87 1.87 26.25
C ARG A 39 -22.53 1.03 25.01
N GLY A 40 -23.53 0.74 24.17
CA GLY A 40 -23.38 -0.22 23.09
C GLY A 40 -22.93 0.30 21.73
N TRP A 41 -22.87 1.63 21.53
CA TRP A 41 -22.52 2.20 20.23
C TRP A 41 -21.13 1.76 19.68
N PRO A 42 -20.07 1.53 20.49
CA PRO A 42 -18.79 1.07 19.95
C PRO A 42 -18.87 -0.32 19.33
N LEU A 43 -19.80 -1.17 19.78
CA LEU A 43 -20.02 -2.49 19.17
C LEU A 43 -20.59 -2.38 17.75
N ILE A 44 -21.26 -1.28 17.40
CA ILE A 44 -21.67 -1.03 16.02
C ILE A 44 -20.42 -0.90 15.14
N VAL A 45 -19.40 -0.18 15.61
CA VAL A 45 -18.12 -0.01 14.92
C VAL A 45 -17.41 -1.37 14.79
N VAL A 46 -17.38 -2.18 15.86
CA VAL A 46 -16.86 -3.56 15.79
C VAL A 46 -17.62 -4.39 14.75
N GLY A 47 -18.95 -4.29 14.75
CA GLY A 47 -19.83 -4.95 13.79
C GLY A 47 -19.52 -4.56 12.34
N VAL A 48 -19.24 -3.29 12.06
CA VAL A 48 -18.78 -2.84 10.74
C VAL A 48 -17.44 -3.47 10.37
N GLY A 49 -16.49 -3.57 11.31
CA GLY A 49 -15.22 -4.26 11.09
C GLY A 49 -15.41 -5.74 10.74
N VAL A 50 -16.27 -6.45 11.47
CA VAL A 50 -16.61 -7.86 11.19
C VAL A 50 -17.29 -8.00 9.83
N PHE A 51 -18.23 -7.11 9.51
CA PHE A 51 -18.92 -7.07 8.23
C PHE A 51 -17.96 -6.89 7.05
N LEU A 52 -16.99 -5.98 7.18
CA LEU A 52 -15.94 -5.79 6.18
C LEU A 52 -15.09 -7.05 6.00
N LEU A 53 -14.76 -7.75 7.09
CA LEU A 53 -14.01 -9.00 7.02
C LEU A 53 -14.79 -10.09 6.28
N VAL A 54 -16.07 -10.27 6.61
CA VAL A 54 -16.94 -11.28 5.99
C VAL A 54 -17.12 -11.01 4.50
N ILE A 55 -17.35 -9.75 4.11
CA ILE A 55 -17.42 -9.38 2.69
C ILE A 55 -16.08 -9.62 2.00
N GLY A 56 -14.97 -9.26 2.64
CA GLY A 56 -13.63 -9.51 2.13
C GLY A 56 -13.38 -11.00 1.85
N LEU A 57 -13.77 -11.85 2.78
CA LEU A 57 -13.69 -13.30 2.63
C LEU A 57 -14.57 -13.81 1.49
N ALA A 58 -15.83 -13.39 1.43
CA ALA A 58 -16.77 -13.83 0.40
C ALA A 58 -16.42 -13.30 -1.00
N ALA A 59 -15.81 -12.12 -1.09
CA ALA A 59 -15.34 -11.53 -2.33
C ALA A 59 -13.99 -12.12 -2.80
N GLY A 60 -13.35 -13.00 -2.01
CA GLY A 60 -12.01 -13.50 -2.31
C GLY A 60 -10.95 -12.39 -2.31
N ALA A 61 -11.13 -11.37 -1.46
CA ALA A 61 -10.26 -10.21 -1.32
C ALA A 61 -9.61 -10.16 0.07
N PRO A 62 -8.55 -10.97 0.34
CA PRO A 62 -7.86 -11.01 1.63
C PRO A 62 -7.34 -9.66 2.11
N GLY A 63 -7.04 -8.73 1.18
CA GLY A 63 -6.62 -7.37 1.50
C GLY A 63 -7.64 -6.56 2.31
N MET A 64 -8.93 -6.93 2.30
CA MET A 64 -9.97 -6.31 3.14
C MET A 64 -9.82 -6.64 4.63
N ALA A 65 -8.96 -7.60 5.00
CA ALA A 65 -8.67 -7.89 6.40
C ALA A 65 -7.98 -6.72 7.11
N VAL A 66 -7.18 -5.92 6.41
CA VAL A 66 -6.54 -4.72 6.97
C VAL A 66 -7.56 -3.67 7.40
N PRO A 67 -8.42 -3.13 6.52
CA PRO A 67 -9.45 -2.18 6.93
C PRO A 67 -10.43 -2.77 7.94
N ALA A 68 -10.77 -4.06 7.84
CA ALA A 68 -11.61 -4.73 8.82
C ALA A 68 -11.00 -4.75 10.24
N CYS A 69 -9.71 -5.09 10.36
CA CYS A 69 -9.00 -5.09 11.63
C CYS A 69 -8.77 -3.69 12.20
N ILE A 70 -8.58 -2.67 11.35
CA ILE A 70 -8.50 -1.27 11.80
C ILE A 70 -9.84 -0.85 12.43
N VAL A 71 -10.94 -1.01 11.68
CA VAL A 71 -12.28 -0.60 12.15
C VAL A 71 -12.70 -1.41 13.38
N GLY A 72 -12.51 -2.73 13.34
CA GLY A 72 -12.80 -3.61 14.47
C GLY A 72 -11.95 -3.31 15.71
N GLY A 73 -10.65 -3.07 15.52
CA GLY A 73 -9.73 -2.70 16.59
C GLY A 73 -10.06 -1.37 17.25
N ILE A 74 -10.39 -0.35 16.45
CA ILE A 74 -10.86 0.95 16.95
C ILE A 74 -12.19 0.77 17.70
N GLY A 75 -13.13 0.01 17.16
CA GLY A 75 -14.39 -0.29 17.85
C GLY A 75 -14.18 -0.97 19.20
N ALA A 76 -13.25 -1.93 19.29
CA ALA A 76 -12.92 -2.62 20.54
C ALA A 76 -12.25 -1.68 21.55
N LEU A 77 -11.36 -0.80 21.08
CA LEU A 77 -10.73 0.23 21.90
C LEU A 77 -11.78 1.20 22.46
N LEU A 78 -12.66 1.72 21.61
CA LEU A 78 -13.74 2.61 22.00
C LEU A 78 -14.71 1.92 22.97
N TYR A 79 -14.97 0.63 22.79
CA TYR A 79 -15.78 -0.15 23.70
C TYR A 79 -15.17 -0.20 25.09
N TRP A 80 -13.88 -0.52 25.17
CA TRP A 80 -13.15 -0.53 26.44
C TRP A 80 -13.09 0.87 27.10
N GLN A 81 -12.87 1.93 26.33
CA GLN A 81 -12.87 3.30 26.83
C GLN A 81 -14.25 3.73 27.35
N ASN A 82 -15.32 3.35 26.65
CA ASN A 82 -16.69 3.65 27.04
C ASN A 82 -17.12 2.92 28.32
N LEU A 83 -16.58 1.72 28.56
CA LEU A 83 -16.81 0.96 29.79
C LEU A 83 -16.01 1.51 30.98
N THR A 84 -14.75 1.87 30.77
CA THR A 84 -13.84 2.33 31.84
C THR A 84 -13.97 3.82 32.13
N GLY A 85 -14.60 4.59 31.23
CA GLY A 85 -14.66 6.05 31.29
C GLY A 85 -13.31 6.73 31.04
N ASN A 86 -12.25 5.97 30.71
CA ASN A 86 -10.89 6.48 30.55
C ASN A 86 -10.67 7.07 29.14
N TRP A 87 -11.37 8.15 28.83
CA TRP A 87 -11.24 8.88 27.56
C TRP A 87 -9.87 9.55 27.41
N ALA A 88 -9.19 9.84 28.52
CA ALA A 88 -7.82 10.37 28.52
C ALA A 88 -6.84 9.42 27.80
N SER A 89 -7.09 8.11 27.83
CA SER A 89 -6.28 7.12 27.10
C SER A 89 -6.22 7.36 25.59
N TRP A 90 -7.17 8.10 25.00
CA TRP A 90 -7.13 8.46 23.57
C TRP A 90 -5.85 9.19 23.17
N ALA A 91 -5.23 9.94 24.09
CA ALA A 91 -4.01 10.70 23.82
C ALA A 91 -2.83 9.82 23.36
N TYR A 92 -2.82 8.53 23.76
CA TYR A 92 -1.81 7.56 23.34
C TYR A 92 -2.41 6.34 22.61
N ALA A 93 -3.69 6.01 22.80
CA ALA A 93 -4.27 4.79 22.25
C ALA A 93 -4.38 4.75 20.71
N TRP A 94 -4.41 5.91 20.04
CA TRP A 94 -4.37 5.99 18.58
C TRP A 94 -3.09 5.33 17.98
N THR A 95 -2.01 5.25 18.75
CA THR A 95 -0.76 4.58 18.32
C THR A 95 -0.89 3.06 18.21
N LEU A 96 -2.02 2.47 18.62
CA LEU A 96 -2.37 1.07 18.34
C LEU A 96 -2.85 0.84 16.91
N ILE A 97 -3.19 1.89 16.16
CA ILE A 97 -3.68 1.75 14.78
C ILE A 97 -2.68 0.95 13.90
N PRO A 98 -1.37 1.24 13.89
CA PRO A 98 -0.38 0.39 13.24
C PRO A 98 -0.40 -1.07 13.69
N ALA A 99 -0.66 -1.35 14.97
CA ALA A 99 -0.77 -2.72 15.45
C ALA A 99 -2.01 -3.42 14.87
N PHE A 100 -3.15 -2.74 14.79
CA PHE A 100 -4.37 -3.27 14.15
C PHE A 100 -4.16 -3.58 12.66
N VAL A 101 -3.38 -2.76 11.97
CA VAL A 101 -2.96 -3.03 10.59
C VAL A 101 -2.12 -4.31 10.53
N GLY A 102 -1.16 -4.46 11.45
CA GLY A 102 -0.34 -5.66 11.54
C GLY A 102 -1.16 -6.93 11.75
N VAL A 103 -2.21 -6.87 12.59
CA VAL A 103 -3.18 -7.97 12.75
C VAL A 103 -3.90 -8.25 11.43
N GLY A 104 -4.33 -7.22 10.70
CA GLY A 104 -4.95 -7.38 9.39
C GLY A 104 -4.04 -8.04 8.36
N LEU A 105 -2.74 -7.70 8.35
CA LEU A 105 -1.73 -8.36 7.50
C LEU A 105 -1.49 -9.82 7.91
N ILE A 106 -1.52 -10.13 9.21
CA ILE A 106 -1.44 -11.51 9.69
C ILE A 106 -2.65 -12.30 9.18
N VAL A 107 -3.86 -11.77 9.32
CA VAL A 107 -5.09 -12.41 8.84
C VAL A 107 -5.04 -12.59 7.32
N ALA A 108 -4.69 -11.55 6.55
CA ALA A 108 -4.54 -11.63 5.10
C ALA A 108 -3.49 -12.68 4.68
N GLY A 109 -2.34 -12.70 5.35
CA GLY A 109 -1.26 -13.67 5.11
C GLY A 109 -1.66 -15.11 5.44
N LEU A 110 -2.45 -15.33 6.50
CA LEU A 110 -2.99 -16.65 6.84
C LEU A 110 -4.02 -17.13 5.80
N LEU A 111 -4.89 -16.23 5.33
CA LEU A 111 -5.90 -16.53 4.30
C LEU A 111 -5.27 -16.85 2.93
N THR A 112 -4.12 -16.26 2.63
CA THR A 112 -3.39 -16.44 1.36
C THR A 112 -2.28 -17.49 1.44
N GLY A 113 -1.96 -18.02 2.63
CA GLY A 113 -0.80 -18.89 2.85
C GLY A 113 0.55 -18.18 2.71
N ASN A 114 0.58 -16.85 2.70
CA ASN A 114 1.77 -16.05 2.48
C ASN A 114 2.51 -15.74 3.79
N TRP A 115 3.44 -16.61 4.18
CA TRP A 115 4.22 -16.46 5.42
C TRP A 115 5.06 -15.17 5.48
N ARG A 116 5.42 -14.58 4.32
CA ARG A 116 6.13 -13.29 4.28
C ARG A 116 5.25 -12.15 4.78
N GLU A 117 3.98 -12.19 4.44
CA GLU A 117 2.98 -11.20 4.86
C GLU A 117 2.64 -11.34 6.34
N VAL A 118 2.51 -12.59 6.84
CA VAL A 118 2.37 -12.86 8.28
C VAL A 118 3.55 -12.30 9.07
N ARG A 119 4.79 -12.52 8.61
CA ARG A 119 5.99 -11.99 9.26
C ARG A 119 6.05 -10.46 9.23
N ALA A 120 5.64 -9.85 8.13
CA ALA A 120 5.52 -8.40 8.02
C ALA A 120 4.48 -7.87 9.02
N GLY A 121 3.32 -8.52 9.13
CA GLY A 121 2.27 -8.18 10.08
C GLY A 121 2.72 -8.32 11.54
N LEU A 122 3.40 -9.41 11.90
CA LEU A 122 3.99 -9.59 13.25
C LEU A 122 4.97 -8.46 13.59
N TRP A 123 5.82 -8.07 12.64
CA TRP A 123 6.74 -6.97 12.83
C TRP A 123 6.02 -5.63 13.01
N GLN A 124 4.94 -5.42 12.25
CA GLN A 124 4.10 -4.23 12.36
C GLN A 124 3.36 -4.17 13.71
N VAL A 125 2.85 -5.30 14.21
CA VAL A 125 2.26 -5.41 15.55
C VAL A 125 3.30 -5.05 16.61
N LEU A 126 4.50 -5.60 16.52
CA LEU A 126 5.58 -5.31 17.47
C LEU A 126 5.91 -3.81 17.51
N ILE A 127 6.10 -3.17 16.34
CA ILE A 127 6.36 -1.73 16.25
C ILE A 127 5.20 -0.93 16.86
N GLY A 128 3.95 -1.26 16.52
CA GLY A 128 2.78 -0.58 17.04
C GLY A 128 2.65 -0.69 18.57
N LEU A 129 2.94 -1.87 19.13
CA LEU A 129 2.93 -2.08 20.58
C LEU A 129 4.05 -1.31 21.29
N ILE A 130 5.25 -1.24 20.70
CA ILE A 130 6.35 -0.44 21.24
C ILE A 130 6.00 1.04 21.21
N LEU A 131 5.44 1.53 20.10
CA LEU A 131 5.00 2.92 19.96
C LEU A 131 3.92 3.26 21.00
N PHE A 132 2.94 2.38 21.17
CA PHE A 132 1.93 2.50 22.21
C PHE A 132 2.55 2.53 23.61
N GLY A 133 3.49 1.65 23.92
CA GLY A 133 4.22 1.67 25.19
C GLY A 133 4.91 3.02 25.43
N ILE A 134 5.63 3.54 24.44
CA ILE A 134 6.34 4.82 24.54
C ILE A 134 5.37 5.96 24.84
N PHE A 135 4.30 6.09 24.05
CA PHE A 135 3.32 7.17 24.21
C PHE A 135 2.49 7.02 25.49
N ALA A 136 2.06 5.81 25.83
CA ALA A 136 1.32 5.53 27.05
C ALA A 136 2.17 5.79 28.31
N SER A 137 3.46 5.48 28.27
CA SER A 137 4.39 5.85 29.34
C SER A 137 4.60 7.36 29.41
N PHE A 138 4.89 8.02 28.29
CA PHE A 138 5.18 9.46 28.27
C PHE A 138 3.99 10.32 28.73
N LEU A 139 2.76 9.96 28.33
CA LEU A 139 1.54 10.70 28.67
C LEU A 139 0.91 10.25 30.01
N GLY A 140 1.61 9.44 30.80
CA GLY A 140 1.17 9.05 32.15
C GLY A 140 0.07 7.97 32.19
N GLY A 141 -0.23 7.31 31.07
CA GLY A 141 -1.20 6.21 30.99
C GLY A 141 -0.79 4.94 31.75
N LEU A 142 0.50 4.75 32.02
CA LEU A 142 1.06 3.54 32.65
C LEU A 142 1.70 3.77 34.03
N GLY A 143 1.47 4.93 34.67
CA GLY A 143 1.91 5.23 36.04
C GLY A 143 3.41 4.98 36.29
N LEU A 144 3.74 3.78 36.78
CA LEU A 144 5.09 3.31 37.11
C LEU A 144 6.08 3.32 35.92
N LEU A 145 5.59 3.12 34.69
CA LEU A 145 6.44 3.14 33.49
C LEU A 145 6.70 4.56 32.97
N GLY A 146 6.03 5.58 33.51
CA GLY A 146 6.17 6.96 33.04
C GLY A 146 7.55 7.58 33.25
N LEU A 147 8.32 7.10 34.23
CA LEU A 147 9.71 7.54 34.44
C LEU A 147 10.71 6.81 33.52
N TYR A 148 10.37 5.61 33.08
CA TYR A 148 11.25 4.68 32.37
C TYR A 148 11.03 4.65 30.85
N TRP A 149 10.18 5.53 30.30
CA TRP A 149 9.94 5.65 28.87
C TRP A 149 11.22 5.78 28.00
N PRO A 150 12.35 6.37 28.45
CA PRO A 150 13.57 6.43 27.65
C PRO A 150 14.18 5.04 27.40
N LEU A 151 13.96 4.06 28.28
CA LEU A 151 14.42 2.68 28.08
C LEU A 151 13.72 2.01 26.89
N LEU A 152 12.45 2.36 26.63
CA LEU A 152 11.73 1.88 25.45
C LEU A 152 12.30 2.45 24.15
N LEU A 153 12.74 3.72 24.15
CA LEU A 153 13.44 4.32 23.01
C LEU A 153 14.80 3.68 22.77
N ILE A 154 15.57 3.42 23.84
CA ILE A 154 16.84 2.71 23.75
C ILE A 154 16.61 1.29 23.21
N GLY A 155 15.62 0.57 23.74
CA GLY A 155 15.25 -0.76 23.27
C GLY A 155 14.81 -0.77 21.81
N LEU A 156 14.01 0.20 21.37
CA LEU A 156 13.61 0.35 19.97
C LEU A 156 14.82 0.68 19.09
N GLY A 157 15.71 1.57 19.52
CA GLY A 157 16.95 1.90 18.83
C GLY A 157 17.86 0.68 18.67
N LEU A 158 18.01 -0.12 19.73
CA LEU A 158 18.75 -1.39 19.71
C LEU A 158 18.08 -2.42 18.80
N LEU A 159 16.75 -2.51 18.80
CA LEU A 159 15.99 -3.41 17.92
C LEU A 159 16.18 -3.02 16.45
N LEU A 160 16.12 -1.72 16.12
CA LEU A 160 16.35 -1.22 14.77
C LEU A 160 17.80 -1.43 14.33
N MET A 161 18.76 -1.24 15.24
CA MET A 161 20.18 -1.53 15.01
C MET A 161 20.42 -3.02 14.78
N ALA A 162 19.86 -3.88 15.63
CA ALA A 162 19.93 -5.33 15.50
C ALA A 162 19.30 -5.79 14.19
N ARG A 163 18.17 -5.20 13.78
CA ARG A 163 17.57 -5.46 12.47
C ARG A 163 18.49 -5.03 11.33
N ALA A 164 19.15 -3.88 11.43
CA ALA A 164 20.10 -3.42 10.41
C ALA A 164 21.32 -4.35 10.30
N LEU A 165 21.76 -4.94 11.43
CA LEU A 165 22.87 -5.90 11.48
C LEU A 165 22.49 -7.31 11.03
N VAL A 166 21.33 -7.82 11.46
CA VAL A 166 20.83 -9.18 11.18
C VAL A 166 20.21 -9.25 9.78
N TRP A 167 19.71 -8.12 9.27
CA TRP A 167 19.22 -7.97 7.92
C TRP A 167 20.03 -6.93 7.16
N PRO A 168 21.33 -7.18 6.88
CA PRO A 168 22.05 -6.39 5.91
C PRO A 168 21.18 -6.38 4.66
N ARG A 169 20.73 -5.20 4.21
CA ARG A 169 20.32 -5.06 2.82
C ARG A 169 21.45 -5.70 2.02
N PRO A 170 21.19 -6.68 1.14
CA PRO A 170 22.24 -7.29 0.34
C PRO A 170 23.06 -6.15 -0.24
N GLY A 171 24.28 -5.99 0.29
CA GLY A 171 25.07 -4.82 0.01
C GLY A 171 25.21 -4.71 -1.49
N ARG A 172 25.08 -3.49 -2.01
CA ARG A 172 25.94 -3.02 -3.09
C ARG A 172 27.38 -3.23 -2.61
N GLY A 173 27.86 -4.46 -2.68
CA GLY A 173 29.27 -4.75 -2.57
C GLY A 173 29.86 -4.39 -3.92
N GLU A 174 30.56 -3.27 -3.99
CA GLU A 174 31.72 -3.19 -4.87
C GLU A 174 32.61 -4.40 -4.55
N PRO A 175 32.89 -5.30 -5.52
CA PRO A 175 33.82 -6.38 -5.27
C PRO A 175 35.23 -5.82 -5.39
N ALA A 176 35.90 -5.78 -4.23
CA ALA A 176 37.35 -5.84 -4.16
C ALA A 176 37.88 -6.96 -5.07
N ALA A 177 39.00 -6.68 -5.72
CA ALA A 177 39.74 -7.57 -6.59
C ALA A 177 40.09 -8.90 -5.90
N ALA A 178 39.80 -10.04 -6.53
CA ALA A 178 40.58 -11.28 -6.45
C ALA A 178 39.99 -12.41 -7.34
N GLY A 179 40.88 -13.06 -8.10
CA GLY A 179 40.86 -14.51 -8.30
C GLY A 179 40.15 -15.07 -9.54
N PRO A 180 40.89 -15.63 -10.52
CA PRO A 180 40.33 -16.16 -11.76
C PRO A 180 40.10 -17.66 -11.66
N THR A 181 39.00 -18.13 -11.06
CA THR A 181 38.49 -19.48 -11.37
C THR A 181 37.09 -19.67 -10.80
N GLY A 182 36.10 -19.91 -11.68
CA GLY A 182 34.75 -20.34 -11.29
C GLY A 182 33.65 -19.28 -11.32
N ARG A 183 33.44 -18.58 -12.45
CA ARG A 183 32.27 -17.68 -12.63
C ARG A 183 31.73 -17.67 -14.07
N HIS A 184 31.01 -18.72 -14.48
CA HIS A 184 30.28 -18.69 -15.77
C HIS A 184 28.76 -18.89 -15.71
N LEU A 185 28.17 -19.31 -14.58
CA LEU A 185 26.70 -19.54 -14.52
C LEU A 185 25.91 -18.51 -13.69
N GLY A 186 26.59 -17.55 -13.06
CA GLY A 186 25.95 -16.55 -12.19
C GLY A 186 26.08 -15.09 -12.63
N ARG A 187 26.66 -14.79 -13.80
CA ARG A 187 26.84 -13.40 -14.30
C ARG A 187 25.67 -12.92 -15.15
N ALA A 188 25.20 -13.75 -16.09
CA ALA A 188 24.10 -13.40 -17.01
C ALA A 188 22.75 -13.15 -16.30
N ALA A 189 22.42 -13.91 -15.24
CA ALA A 189 21.16 -13.73 -14.50
C ALA A 189 21.17 -12.48 -13.59
N ARG A 190 22.36 -12.05 -13.13
CA ARG A 190 22.52 -10.84 -12.30
C ARG A 190 22.68 -9.57 -13.15
N GLN A 191 23.21 -9.68 -14.36
CA GLN A 191 23.22 -8.59 -15.35
C GLN A 191 21.79 -8.27 -15.82
N ARG A 192 21.04 -9.27 -16.30
CA ARG A 192 19.64 -9.07 -16.75
C ARG A 192 18.75 -8.40 -15.71
N ARG A 193 18.90 -8.73 -14.43
CA ARG A 193 18.07 -8.16 -13.36
C ARG A 193 18.46 -6.71 -13.00
N ARG A 194 19.70 -6.30 -13.26
CA ARG A 194 20.18 -4.92 -13.08
C ARG A 194 19.82 -4.06 -14.30
N GLU A 195 19.96 -4.63 -15.49
CA GLU A 195 19.49 -4.05 -16.75
C GLU A 195 17.99 -3.77 -16.66
N TRP A 196 17.14 -4.73 -16.24
CA TRP A 196 15.69 -4.50 -16.09
C TRP A 196 15.31 -3.45 -15.04
N ALA A 197 16.09 -3.28 -13.96
CA ALA A 197 15.80 -2.29 -12.92
C ALA A 197 16.29 -0.88 -13.30
N GLN A 198 17.28 -0.78 -14.19
CA GLN A 198 17.69 0.48 -14.83
C GLN A 198 16.78 0.79 -16.03
N GLU A 199 16.41 -0.18 -16.86
CA GLU A 199 15.37 -0.06 -17.92
C GLU A 199 13.99 0.32 -17.34
N ALA A 200 13.63 -0.17 -16.14
CA ALA A 200 12.38 0.23 -15.50
C ALA A 200 12.41 1.68 -14.96
N ARG A 201 13.62 2.25 -14.78
CA ARG A 201 13.80 3.65 -14.37
C ARG A 201 14.08 4.56 -15.55
N GLU A 202 14.62 4.04 -16.65
CA GLU A 202 14.84 4.72 -17.92
C GLU A 202 14.19 3.90 -19.04
N ALA A 203 12.99 4.30 -19.45
CA ALA A 203 12.27 3.61 -20.51
C ALA A 203 12.32 4.44 -21.79
N ALA A 204 12.46 3.76 -22.92
CA ALA A 204 12.35 4.37 -24.24
C ALA A 204 11.36 3.59 -25.09
N VAL A 205 10.43 4.31 -25.71
CA VAL A 205 9.50 3.77 -26.69
C VAL A 205 10.03 4.12 -28.07
N PRO A 206 10.39 3.13 -28.91
CA PRO A 206 10.91 3.39 -30.25
C PRO A 206 9.81 3.95 -31.16
N LEU A 207 10.17 4.89 -32.02
CA LEU A 207 9.30 5.46 -33.04
C LEU A 207 9.07 4.45 -34.20
N GLY A 208 10.12 3.70 -34.55
CA GLY A 208 10.11 2.84 -35.74
C GLY A 208 9.81 3.63 -37.01
N ASP A 209 9.12 3.00 -37.96
CA ASP A 209 8.77 3.62 -39.25
C ASP A 209 7.40 4.34 -39.23
N ALA A 210 6.96 4.82 -38.07
CA ALA A 210 5.69 5.57 -37.98
C ALA A 210 5.88 7.01 -38.43
N GLY A 211 5.05 7.50 -39.35
CA GLY A 211 5.05 8.90 -39.79
C GLY A 211 4.23 9.83 -38.88
N ARG A 212 3.40 9.28 -37.98
CA ARG A 212 2.61 10.03 -36.98
C ARG A 212 2.50 9.26 -35.66
N ALA A 213 2.34 9.97 -34.56
CA ALA A 213 2.17 9.35 -33.25
C ALA A 213 1.06 9.98 -32.41
N ARG A 214 0.41 9.15 -31.58
CA ARG A 214 -0.51 9.58 -30.53
C ARG A 214 -0.01 9.02 -29.20
N ILE A 215 0.06 9.87 -28.18
CA ILE A 215 0.53 9.49 -26.85
C ILE A 215 -0.55 9.82 -25.84
N ARG A 216 -1.01 8.81 -25.10
CA ARG A 216 -1.91 8.95 -23.95
C ARG A 216 -1.14 8.70 -22.66
N ILE A 217 -0.99 9.72 -21.81
CA ILE A 217 -0.32 9.60 -20.51
C ILE A 217 -1.38 9.63 -19.41
N ARG A 218 -1.49 8.55 -18.65
CA ARG A 218 -2.31 8.48 -17.44
C ARG A 218 -1.43 8.47 -16.21
N HIS A 219 -1.31 9.64 -15.59
CA HIS A 219 -0.44 9.85 -14.45
C HIS A 219 -1.27 10.12 -13.19
N GLY A 220 -1.00 9.35 -12.13
CA GLY A 220 -1.65 9.49 -10.83
C GLY A 220 -1.09 10.67 -10.01
N ALA A 221 -0.66 10.38 -8.79
CA ALA A 221 -0.02 11.34 -7.89
C ALA A 221 1.47 11.52 -8.21
N GLY A 222 2.08 12.66 -7.85
CA GLY A 222 3.53 12.91 -8.02
C GLY A 222 3.85 14.08 -8.94
N ARG A 223 5.10 14.16 -9.43
CA ARG A 223 5.54 15.16 -10.42
C ARG A 223 5.61 14.55 -11.82
N LEU A 224 4.94 15.16 -12.79
CA LEU A 224 5.09 14.83 -14.20
C LEU A 224 5.78 15.99 -14.93
N GLU A 225 6.89 15.69 -15.58
CA GLU A 225 7.64 16.62 -16.42
C GLU A 225 7.69 16.10 -17.85
N VAL A 226 7.12 16.86 -18.78
CA VAL A 226 7.12 16.56 -20.21
C VAL A 226 8.00 17.60 -20.90
N ARG A 227 8.94 17.17 -21.73
CA ARG A 227 9.81 18.06 -22.52
C ARG A 227 9.91 17.58 -23.96
N GLY A 228 10.29 18.46 -24.88
CA GLY A 228 10.70 18.07 -26.24
C GLY A 228 12.14 17.51 -26.28
N GLY A 229 12.50 16.89 -27.41
CA GLY A 229 13.89 16.45 -27.67
C GLY A 229 14.21 15.02 -27.21
N ALA A 230 13.33 14.07 -27.53
CA ALA A 230 13.68 12.65 -27.44
C ALA A 230 14.88 12.30 -28.35
N ALA A 231 15.60 11.22 -28.04
CA ALA A 231 16.71 10.79 -28.89
C ALA A 231 16.19 10.36 -30.28
N PRO A 232 17.00 10.49 -31.35
CA PRO A 232 16.59 10.10 -32.71
C PRO A 232 16.07 8.67 -32.77
N GLY A 233 14.93 8.45 -33.44
CA GLY A 233 14.29 7.14 -33.55
C GLY A 233 13.50 6.70 -32.30
N GLN A 234 13.42 7.54 -31.26
CA GLN A 234 12.55 7.32 -30.10
C GLN A 234 11.33 8.23 -30.17
N LEU A 235 10.16 7.67 -29.86
CA LEU A 235 8.92 8.42 -29.70
C LEU A 235 8.88 9.10 -28.31
N VAL A 236 9.24 8.34 -27.28
CA VAL A 236 9.35 8.81 -25.90
C VAL A 236 10.61 8.23 -25.28
N GLY A 237 11.37 9.04 -24.53
CA GLY A 237 12.48 8.57 -23.72
C GLY A 237 12.56 9.34 -22.41
N GLY A 238 12.81 8.68 -21.29
CA GLY A 238 12.84 9.38 -20.01
C GLY A 238 12.91 8.48 -18.80
N SER A 239 12.76 9.10 -17.62
CA SER A 239 12.76 8.39 -16.34
C SER A 239 11.38 8.25 -15.73
N PHE A 240 11.10 7.07 -15.17
CA PHE A 240 9.77 6.70 -14.67
C PHE A 240 9.88 6.10 -13.27
N ALA A 241 9.96 6.96 -12.25
CA ALA A 241 9.94 6.50 -10.87
C ALA A 241 8.57 5.87 -10.54
N GLY A 242 8.57 4.79 -9.76
CA GLY A 242 7.37 3.99 -9.51
C GLY A 242 7.01 2.98 -10.61
N GLY A 243 7.75 2.98 -11.73
CA GLY A 243 7.56 2.08 -12.86
C GLY A 243 6.63 2.66 -13.93
N LEU A 244 6.59 1.97 -15.06
CA LEU A 244 5.85 2.40 -16.26
C LEU A 244 5.20 1.18 -16.92
N ASP A 245 3.86 1.18 -17.00
CA ASP A 245 3.12 0.26 -17.85
C ASP A 245 2.91 0.93 -19.23
N VAL A 246 3.55 0.39 -20.27
CA VAL A 246 3.39 0.86 -21.65
C VAL A 246 2.56 -0.15 -22.46
N ARG A 247 1.62 0.36 -23.25
CA ARG A 247 0.97 -0.37 -24.33
C ARG A 247 1.17 0.36 -25.64
N THR A 248 1.71 -0.34 -26.62
CA THR A 248 1.90 0.19 -27.97
C THR A 248 0.94 -0.53 -28.93
N GLN A 249 0.26 0.24 -29.76
CA GLN A 249 -0.61 -0.27 -30.82
C GLN A 249 -0.31 0.47 -32.12
N ARG A 250 0.07 -0.26 -33.16
CA ARG A 250 0.29 0.30 -34.49
C ARG A 250 -0.98 0.19 -35.32
N GLN A 251 -1.38 1.29 -35.95
CA GLN A 251 -2.49 1.36 -36.90
C GLN A 251 -1.99 1.99 -38.20
N GLY A 252 -1.39 1.17 -39.07
CA GLY A 252 -0.76 1.63 -40.29
C GLY A 252 0.42 2.57 -40.01
N ASP A 253 0.26 3.83 -40.41
CA ASP A 253 1.23 4.92 -40.26
C ASP A 253 1.19 5.60 -38.86
N LEU A 254 0.13 5.33 -38.08
CA LEU A 254 -0.03 5.88 -36.73
C LEU A 254 0.49 4.90 -35.67
N LEU A 255 1.33 5.40 -34.76
CA LEU A 255 1.73 4.71 -33.53
C LEU A 255 0.95 5.28 -32.34
N ASP A 256 0.02 4.50 -31.77
CA ASP A 256 -0.74 4.85 -30.57
C ASP A 256 -0.05 4.23 -29.34
N VAL A 257 0.38 5.08 -28.40
CA VAL A 257 1.12 4.68 -27.21
C VAL A 257 0.37 5.14 -25.97
N GLU A 258 0.05 4.17 -25.11
CA GLU A 258 -0.56 4.43 -23.83
C GLU A 258 0.42 4.13 -22.70
N MET A 259 0.65 5.14 -21.85
CA MET A 259 1.57 5.08 -20.71
C MET A 259 0.78 5.26 -19.42
N ARG A 260 0.91 4.33 -18.48
CA ARG A 260 0.16 4.35 -17.21
C ARG A 260 1.06 4.05 -16.02
N THR A 261 0.80 4.70 -14.89
CA THR A 261 1.40 4.30 -13.62
C THR A 261 0.95 2.87 -13.28
N PRO A 262 1.87 1.94 -12.93
CA PRO A 262 1.50 0.59 -12.52
C PRO A 262 0.50 0.65 -11.36
N ALA A 263 -0.48 -0.26 -11.35
CA ALA A 263 -1.47 -0.31 -10.28
C ALA A 263 -0.79 -0.65 -8.94
N GLN A 264 -0.44 0.37 -8.18
CA GLN A 264 0.03 0.22 -6.82
C GLN A 264 -1.17 -0.17 -5.94
N GLY A 265 -0.98 -1.11 -5.02
CA GLY A 265 -2.03 -1.50 -4.07
C GLY A 265 -2.52 -0.32 -3.23
N TRP A 266 -3.59 -0.52 -2.45
CA TRP A 266 -4.18 0.52 -1.60
C TRP A 266 -3.11 1.32 -0.83
N PRO A 267 -3.05 2.66 -0.95
CA PRO A 267 -2.03 3.45 -0.29
C PRO A 267 -2.30 3.43 1.22
N LEU A 268 -1.42 2.76 1.96
CA LEU A 268 -1.43 2.78 3.41
C LEU A 268 -0.79 4.09 3.90
N PRO A 269 -1.21 4.66 5.04
CA PRO A 269 -0.71 5.96 5.55
C PRO A 269 0.81 6.09 5.72
N TRP A 270 1.56 4.99 5.66
CA TRP A 270 3.02 4.94 5.80
C TRP A 270 3.74 4.42 4.53
N ASP A 271 3.06 4.29 3.38
CA ASP A 271 3.68 3.90 2.11
C ASP A 271 4.22 5.10 1.32
N TRP A 272 5.09 5.88 1.97
CA TRP A 272 5.82 7.00 1.35
C TRP A 272 7.06 6.54 0.56
N ALA A 273 7.16 5.25 0.24
CA ALA A 273 8.38 4.62 -0.25
C ALA A 273 8.57 4.65 -1.78
N GLY A 274 7.59 5.16 -2.55
CA GLY A 274 7.71 5.32 -3.99
C GLY A 274 7.38 6.74 -4.42
N THR A 275 8.38 7.50 -4.87
CA THR A 275 8.08 8.68 -5.68
C THR A 275 7.56 8.20 -7.03
N LEU A 276 6.48 8.78 -7.50
CA LEU A 276 5.88 8.52 -8.81
C LEU A 276 6.33 9.57 -9.83
N ASP A 277 7.54 10.12 -9.64
CA ASP A 277 8.01 11.22 -10.46
C ASP A 277 8.43 10.73 -11.84
N TRP A 278 7.78 11.25 -12.88
CA TRP A 278 8.01 10.92 -14.26
C TRP A 278 8.63 12.11 -14.98
N SER A 279 9.75 11.89 -15.68
CA SER A 279 10.33 12.88 -16.58
C SER A 279 10.46 12.26 -17.96
N CYS A 280 9.68 12.73 -18.93
CA CYS A 280 9.67 12.18 -20.28
C CYS A 280 10.02 13.24 -21.33
N ARG A 281 10.76 12.82 -22.34
CA ARG A 281 11.09 13.60 -23.53
C ARG A 281 10.37 13.02 -24.73
N LEU A 282 9.67 13.87 -25.47
CA LEU A 282 8.88 13.53 -26.65
C LEU A 282 9.66 13.86 -27.93
N THR A 283 9.42 13.07 -28.98
CA THR A 283 10.02 13.28 -30.30
C THR A 283 9.51 14.56 -30.97
N ASP A 284 10.37 15.20 -31.75
CA ASP A 284 10.06 16.30 -32.66
C ASP A 284 10.11 15.85 -34.14
N GLN A 285 10.39 14.57 -34.39
CA GLN A 285 10.62 14.02 -35.74
C GLN A 285 9.32 13.79 -36.52
N VAL A 286 8.20 13.61 -35.83
CA VAL A 286 6.88 13.32 -36.42
C VAL A 286 5.79 14.17 -35.77
N PRO A 287 4.69 14.48 -36.49
CA PRO A 287 3.51 15.08 -35.88
C PRO A 287 2.97 14.20 -34.74
N LEU A 288 2.79 14.81 -33.56
CA LEU A 288 2.38 14.13 -32.34
C LEU A 288 1.07 14.71 -31.77
N GLU A 289 0.16 13.84 -31.34
CA GLU A 289 -1.01 14.20 -30.55
C GLU A 289 -0.79 13.73 -29.11
N LEU A 290 -0.76 14.65 -28.15
CA LEU A 290 -0.59 14.36 -26.73
C LEU A 290 -1.92 14.51 -26.00
N ASP A 291 -2.35 13.45 -25.35
CA ASP A 291 -3.52 13.40 -24.49
C ASP A 291 -3.07 13.08 -23.06
N LEU A 292 -3.31 14.03 -22.15
CA LEU A 292 -2.83 14.00 -20.78
C LEU A 292 -3.99 13.84 -19.81
N GLU A 293 -4.08 12.67 -19.17
CA GLU A 293 -5.00 12.40 -18.06
C GLU A 293 -4.19 12.42 -16.74
N ALA A 294 -4.14 13.59 -16.10
CA ALA A 294 -3.44 13.80 -14.84
C ALA A 294 -4.42 13.82 -13.64
N GLY A 295 -4.08 13.11 -12.57
CA GLY A 295 -4.80 13.14 -11.29
C GLY A 295 -4.35 14.30 -10.38
N ALA A 296 -4.19 14.03 -9.07
CA ALA A 296 -3.65 15.00 -8.11
C ALA A 296 -2.11 15.09 -8.23
N ASN A 297 -1.61 15.88 -9.20
CA ASN A 297 -0.19 15.97 -9.51
C ASN A 297 0.30 17.42 -9.73
N GLU A 298 1.63 17.57 -9.80
CA GLU A 298 2.27 18.76 -10.34
C GLU A 298 2.74 18.45 -11.77
N THR A 299 2.25 19.19 -12.77
CA THR A 299 2.57 18.96 -14.19
C THR A 299 3.34 20.13 -14.78
N GLN A 300 4.47 19.86 -15.43
CA GLN A 300 5.22 20.81 -16.26
C GLN A 300 5.31 20.28 -17.69
N ILE A 301 4.97 21.13 -18.67
CA ILE A 301 4.99 20.84 -20.11
C ILE A 301 5.79 21.93 -20.82
#